data_AF-A0A4Y4AT48-F1
#
_entry.id   AF-A0A4Y4AT48-F1
#
_cell.length_a   1.000
_cell.length_b   1.000
_cell.length_c   1.000
_cell.angle_alpha   90.00
_cell.angle_beta   90.00
_cell.angle_gamma   90.00
#
_symmetry.space_group_name_H-M   'P 1'
#
loop_
_entity.id
_entity.type
_entity.pdbx_description
1 polymer ?
#
loop_
_entity_poly.entity_id
_entity_poly.type
_entity_poly.pdbx_seq_one_letter_code
_entity_poly.pdbx_strand_id
1 'polypeptide(L)'
;MIEVINTTPHTIAAFRVTGAVTKEDYNNIVIPEVERLIKQIDYINFLLVLDSNLENFTTGAWAQDAMLGLQNMGRWNRGAIVTDSERIISFTNGFCYLVPGEFKGFKKEEYDHAIHWVSEELLLKE
;
A
#
# COMPACT_ATOMS: atom_id res chain seq x y z
N MET A 1 9.96 8.76 -6.87
CA MET A 1 10.66 7.47 -7.01
C MET A 1 10.03 6.51 -6.04
N ILE A 2 9.74 5.30 -6.51
CA ILE A 2 9.24 4.19 -5.70
C ILE A 2 10.20 3.02 -5.84
N GLU A 3 10.36 2.26 -4.76
CA GLU A 3 11.25 1.08 -4.73
C GLU A 3 10.52 -0.08 -4.07
N VAL A 4 10.77 -1.31 -4.52
CA VAL A 4 10.24 -2.53 -3.88
C VAL A 4 11.11 -2.89 -2.69
N ILE A 5 10.48 -3.18 -1.55
CA ILE A 5 11.14 -3.63 -0.33
C ILE A 5 11.20 -5.16 -0.34
N ASN A 6 12.37 -5.72 -0.64
CA ASN A 6 12.56 -7.17 -0.74
C ASN A 6 12.81 -7.87 0.62
N THR A 7 12.86 -7.11 1.72
CA THR A 7 13.13 -7.64 3.06
C THR A 7 11.86 -8.05 3.82
N THR A 8 10.68 -7.86 3.21
CA THR A 8 9.40 -8.27 3.78
C THR A 8 8.99 -9.66 3.29
N PRO A 9 8.09 -10.37 3.98
CA PRO A 9 7.51 -11.61 3.47
C PRO A 9 7.01 -11.49 2.03
N HIS A 10 7.21 -12.54 1.22
CA HIS A 10 6.80 -12.60 -0.19
C HIS A 10 5.28 -12.50 -0.40
N THR A 11 4.51 -12.59 0.68
CA THR A 11 3.05 -12.41 0.69
C THR A 11 2.64 -10.94 0.72
N ILE A 12 3.58 -9.99 0.76
CA ILE A 12 3.33 -8.55 0.85
C ILE A 12 3.96 -7.84 -0.35
N ALA A 13 3.20 -6.96 -0.99
CA ALA A 13 3.68 -6.02 -1.98
C ALA A 13 4.12 -4.77 -1.21
N ALA A 14 5.41 -4.72 -0.89
CA ALA A 14 5.98 -3.68 -0.05
C ALA A 14 6.76 -2.66 -0.89
N PHE A 15 6.43 -1.39 -0.71
CA PHE A 15 7.01 -0.29 -1.46
C PHE A 15 7.51 0.81 -0.54
N ARG A 16 8.59 1.48 -0.96
CA ARG A 16 9.12 2.68 -0.32
C ARG A 16 9.04 3.85 -1.29
N VAL A 17 8.55 4.99 -0.81
CA VAL A 17 8.47 6.24 -1.57
C VAL A 17 9.37 7.28 -0.91
N THR A 18 10.39 7.71 -1.66
CA THR A 18 11.38 8.71 -1.24
C THR A 18 11.22 10.06 -1.96
N GLY A 19 10.30 10.14 -2.92
CA GLY A 19 10.02 11.37 -3.67
C GLY A 19 8.77 11.25 -4.53
N ALA A 20 8.60 12.14 -5.51
CA ALA A 20 7.43 12.16 -6.38
C ALA A 20 7.27 10.84 -7.15
N VAL A 21 6.15 10.14 -6.94
CA VAL A 21 5.80 8.94 -7.72
C VAL A 21 5.32 9.40 -9.09
N THR A 22 5.76 8.72 -10.15
CA THR A 22 5.32 8.97 -11.52
C THR A 22 4.37 7.88 -12.00
N LYS A 23 3.69 8.12 -13.13
CA LYS A 23 2.88 7.07 -13.79
C LYS A 23 3.74 5.88 -14.22
N GLU A 24 5.01 6.13 -14.56
CA GLU A 24 5.94 5.09 -14.98
C GLU A 24 6.33 4.19 -13.80
N ASP A 25 6.68 4.79 -12.66
CA ASP A 25 6.87 4.09 -11.38
C ASP A 25 5.69 3.15 -11.06
N TYR A 26 4.47 3.67 -11.20
CA TYR A 26 3.25 2.90 -10.97
C TYR A 26 3.12 1.69 -11.92
N ASN A 27 3.27 1.90 -13.22
CA ASN A 27 3.10 0.85 -14.23
C ASN A 27 4.21 -0.20 -14.20
N ASN A 28 5.45 0.20 -13.93
CA ASN A 28 6.62 -0.67 -14.05
C ASN A 28 6.99 -1.35 -12.73
N ILE A 29 6.54 -0.83 -11.59
CA ILE A 29 6.94 -1.32 -10.26
C ILE A 29 5.73 -1.78 -9.46
N VAL A 30 4.69 -0.95 -9.34
CA VAL A 30 3.54 -1.27 -8.48
C VAL A 30 2.66 -2.35 -9.10
N ILE A 31 2.24 -2.18 -10.35
CA ILE A 31 1.36 -3.15 -11.03
C ILE A 31 1.97 -4.56 -11.06
N PRO A 32 3.24 -4.76 -11.51
CA PRO A 32 3.78 -6.11 -11.65
C PRO A 32 3.89 -6.84 -10.30
N GLU A 33 4.21 -6.12 -9.23
CA GLU A 33 4.35 -6.70 -7.90
C GLU A 33 2.98 -7.06 -7.28
N VAL A 34 1.95 -6.26 -7.53
CA VAL A 34 0.57 -6.59 -7.13
C VAL A 34 0.03 -7.79 -7.94
N GLU A 35 0.26 -7.82 -9.26
CA GLU A 35 -0.11 -8.96 -10.09
C GLU A 35 0.59 -10.26 -9.65
N ARG A 36 1.85 -10.15 -9.20
CA ARG A 36 2.60 -11.29 -8.65
C ARG A 36 1.89 -11.87 -7.43
N LEU A 37 1.42 -11.02 -6.51
CA LEU A 37 0.66 -11.48 -5.33
C LEU A 37 -0.66 -12.13 -5.71
N ILE A 38 -1.45 -11.49 -6.58
CA ILE A 38 -2.74 -12.04 -7.02
C ILE A 38 -2.55 -13.44 -7.61
N LYS A 39 -1.52 -13.63 -8.45
CA LYS A 39 -1.20 -14.94 -9.04
C LYS A 39 -0.71 -15.98 -8.02
N GLN A 40 -0.11 -15.55 -6.91
CA GLN A 40 0.51 -16.45 -5.93
C GLN A 40 -0.44 -16.85 -4.80
N ILE A 41 -1.21 -15.90 -4.27
CA ILE A 41 -2.01 -16.08 -3.05
C ILE A 41 -3.47 -15.59 -3.19
N ASP A 42 -3.90 -15.12 -4.35
CA ASP A 42 -5.28 -14.66 -4.66
C ASP A 42 -5.79 -13.42 -3.89
N TYR A 43 -4.99 -12.88 -2.96
CA TYR A 43 -5.26 -11.64 -2.26
C TYR A 43 -4.05 -10.71 -2.19
N ILE A 44 -4.31 -9.44 -1.86
CA ILE A 44 -3.32 -8.37 -1.86
C ILE A 44 -3.09 -7.92 -0.42
N ASN A 45 -1.87 -8.12 0.06
CA ASN A 45 -1.31 -7.42 1.22
C ASN A 45 -0.38 -6.33 0.73
N PHE A 46 -0.63 -5.10 1.13
CA PHE A 46 0.07 -3.94 0.58
C PHE A 46 0.73 -3.13 1.69
N LEU A 47 2.02 -2.85 1.57
CA LEU A 47 2.77 -2.01 2.51
C LEU A 47 3.37 -0.82 1.76
N LEU A 48 3.14 0.39 2.23
CA LEU A 48 3.70 1.61 1.66
C LEU A 48 4.43 2.41 2.73
N VAL A 49 5.75 2.53 2.59
CA VAL A 49 6.61 3.34 3.46
C VAL A 49 6.86 4.68 2.80
N LEU A 50 6.61 5.75 3.55
CA LEU A 50 6.63 7.12 3.04
C LEU A 50 7.73 7.88 3.78
N ASP A 51 8.88 7.98 3.13
CA ASP A 51 10.05 8.68 3.68
C ASP A 51 10.04 10.18 3.36
N SER A 52 9.25 10.61 2.36
CA SER A 52 9.09 12.02 1.97
C SER A 52 7.75 12.61 2.42
N ASN A 53 7.72 13.93 2.62
CA ASN A 53 6.46 14.68 2.76
C ASN A 53 5.64 14.56 1.46
N LEU A 54 4.54 13.83 1.56
CA LEU A 54 3.73 13.28 0.48
C LEU A 54 2.85 14.29 -0.28
N GLU A 55 3.20 15.57 -0.30
CA GLU A 55 2.38 16.59 -1.00
C GLU A 55 2.25 16.31 -2.51
N ASN A 56 3.10 15.42 -3.07
CA ASN A 56 3.14 15.14 -4.51
C ASN A 56 2.38 13.87 -4.96
N PHE A 57 1.98 12.96 -4.06
CA PHE A 57 1.33 11.71 -4.51
C PHE A 57 -0.13 11.91 -4.92
N THR A 58 -0.87 12.74 -4.19
CA THR A 58 -2.28 13.04 -4.46
C THR A 58 -2.50 14.16 -5.49
N THR A 59 -1.43 14.83 -5.93
CA THR A 59 -1.51 16.03 -6.77
C THR A 59 -1.43 15.71 -8.27
N GLY A 60 -1.07 14.47 -8.63
CA GLY A 60 -1.02 14.04 -10.02
C GLY A 60 -2.41 13.76 -10.59
N ALA A 61 -2.73 14.30 -11.76
CA ALA A 61 -3.97 14.01 -12.48
C ALA A 61 -4.18 12.50 -12.74
N TRP A 62 -3.10 11.72 -12.77
CA TRP A 62 -3.11 10.26 -12.98
C TRP A 62 -3.26 9.44 -11.68
N ALA A 63 -3.08 10.05 -10.50
CA ALA A 63 -3.02 9.33 -9.23
C ALA A 63 -4.37 8.72 -8.84
N GLN A 64 -5.46 9.41 -9.14
CA GLN A 64 -6.81 8.90 -8.93
C GLN A 64 -7.09 7.68 -9.82
N ASP A 65 -6.75 7.74 -11.11
CA ASP A 65 -6.89 6.62 -12.03
C ASP A 65 -6.05 5.40 -11.61
N ALA A 66 -4.83 5.65 -11.11
CA ALA A 66 -3.96 4.59 -10.60
C ALA A 66 -4.55 3.91 -9.35
N MET A 67 -5.06 4.69 -8.39
CA MET A 67 -5.72 4.16 -7.20
C MET A 67 -6.94 3.30 -7.58
N LEU A 68 -7.79 3.79 -8.49
CA LEU A 68 -8.96 3.07 -8.99
C LEU A 68 -8.56 1.80 -9.75
N GLY A 69 -7.48 1.84 -10.54
CA GLY A 69 -6.93 0.68 -11.22
C GLY A 69 -6.52 -0.42 -10.23
N LEU A 70 -5.75 -0.06 -9.20
CA LEU A 70 -5.34 -0.96 -8.12
C LEU A 70 -6.52 -1.58 -7.39
N GLN A 71 -7.53 -0.77 -7.05
CA GLN A 71 -8.73 -1.25 -6.37
C GLN A 71 -9.48 -2.33 -7.16
N ASN A 72 -9.45 -2.25 -8.49
CA ASN A 72 -10.14 -3.21 -9.36
C ASN A 72 -9.30 -4.44 -9.75
N MET A 73 -8.02 -4.53 -9.33
CA MET A 73 -7.13 -5.61 -9.75
C MET A 73 -7.39 -6.95 -9.03
N GLY A 74 -7.83 -6.93 -7.77
CA GLY A 74 -7.97 -8.17 -7.00
C GLY A 74 -8.62 -7.97 -5.64
N ARG A 75 -8.53 -9.03 -4.80
CA ARG A 75 -9.07 -9.02 -3.46
C ARG A 75 -8.08 -8.40 -2.49
N TRP A 76 -8.39 -7.20 -2.03
CA TRP A 76 -7.60 -6.53 -1.00
C TRP A 76 -7.85 -7.14 0.37
N ASN A 77 -6.79 -7.61 1.03
CA ASN A 77 -6.84 -8.13 2.39
C ASN A 77 -6.50 -6.99 3.35
N ARG A 78 -5.22 -6.60 3.42
CA ARG A 78 -4.74 -5.54 4.29
C ARG A 78 -3.79 -4.57 3.59
N GLY A 79 -3.89 -3.30 3.94
CA GLY A 79 -3.04 -2.22 3.45
C GLY A 79 -2.44 -1.41 4.60
N ALA A 80 -1.12 -1.44 4.76
CA ALA A 80 -0.42 -0.66 5.77
C ALA A 80 0.30 0.53 5.14
N ILE A 81 0.14 1.72 5.73
CA ILE A 81 0.82 2.95 5.30
C ILE A 81 1.70 3.43 6.45
N VAL A 82 3.01 3.44 6.25
CA VAL A 82 4.01 3.81 7.26
C VAL A 82 4.53 5.21 6.99
N THR A 83 4.26 6.18 7.87
CA THR A 83 4.65 7.58 7.69
C THR A 83 4.72 8.33 9.02
N ASP A 84 5.49 9.42 9.09
CA ASP A 84 5.52 10.30 10.26
C ASP A 84 4.39 11.35 10.24
N SER A 85 3.64 11.44 9.13
CA SER A 85 2.57 12.42 8.98
C SER A 85 1.26 11.94 9.62
N GLU A 86 0.89 12.52 10.75
CA GLU A 86 -0.36 12.19 11.46
C GLU A 86 -1.62 12.47 10.62
N ARG A 87 -1.55 13.44 9.71
CA ARG A 87 -2.64 13.76 8.78
C ARG A 87 -2.90 12.63 7.79
N ILE A 88 -1.83 12.00 7.29
CA ILE A 88 -1.93 10.89 6.35
C ILE A 88 -2.44 9.65 7.08
N ILE A 89 -1.90 9.36 8.27
CA ILE A 89 -2.38 8.25 9.11
C ILE A 89 -3.89 8.39 9.37
N SER A 90 -4.34 9.57 9.79
CA SER A 90 -5.75 9.83 10.07
C SER A 90 -6.64 9.69 8.83
N PHE A 91 -6.16 10.15 7.68
CA PHE A 91 -6.86 10.00 6.41
C PHE A 91 -6.98 8.53 5.99
N THR A 92 -5.88 7.77 6.05
CA THR A 92 -5.85 6.33 5.71
C THR A 92 -6.82 5.53 6.58
N ASN A 93 -6.81 5.80 7.89
CA ASN A 93 -7.71 5.11 8.82
C ASN A 93 -9.19 5.42 8.53
N GLY A 94 -9.51 6.64 8.07
CA GLY A 94 -10.86 7.01 7.63
C GLY A 94 -11.25 6.41 6.27
N PHE A 95 -10.28 6.16 5.39
CA PHE A 95 -10.50 5.65 4.04
C PHE A 95 -10.90 4.17 4.02
N CYS A 96 -10.62 3.42 5.09
CA CYS A 96 -10.94 2.00 5.25
C CYS A 96 -12.45 1.67 5.06
N TYR A 97 -13.35 2.63 5.18
CA TYR A 97 -14.80 2.39 5.00
C TYR A 97 -15.24 2.30 3.53
N LEU A 98 -14.42 2.78 2.60
CA LEU A 98 -14.80 2.93 1.18
C LEU A 98 -14.22 1.84 0.28
N VAL A 99 -13.32 1.01 0.78
CA VAL A 99 -12.58 0.02 0.01
C VAL A 99 -12.80 -1.38 0.57
N PRO A 100 -12.91 -2.41 -0.29
CA PRO A 100 -12.80 -3.78 0.19
C PRO A 100 -11.39 -3.96 0.77
N GLY A 101 -11.28 -4.46 2.00
CA GLY A 101 -10.01 -4.64 2.72
C GLY A 101 -9.77 -3.65 3.86
N GLU A 102 -8.89 -4.02 4.80
CA GLU A 102 -8.55 -3.16 5.94
C GLU A 102 -7.33 -2.30 5.63
N PHE A 103 -7.42 -0.98 5.81
CA PHE A 103 -6.29 -0.08 5.66
C PHE A 103 -5.96 0.62 6.96
N LYS A 104 -4.67 0.64 7.34
CA LYS A 104 -4.21 1.24 8.58
C LYS A 104 -2.91 2.02 8.39
N GLY A 105 -2.89 3.23 8.95
CA GLY A 105 -1.68 4.04 9.05
C GLY A 105 -0.87 3.71 10.30
N PHE A 106 0.46 3.69 10.18
CA PHE A 106 1.43 3.42 11.24
C PHE A 106 2.52 4.50 11.25
N LYS A 107 3.09 4.80 12.41
CA LYS A 107 4.30 5.64 12.49
C LYS A 107 5.52 4.86 11.99
N LYS A 108 6.58 5.53 11.52
CA LYS A 108 7.80 4.84 11.07
C LYS A 108 8.46 3.98 12.16
N GLU A 109 8.35 4.41 13.41
CA GLU A 109 8.79 3.65 14.59
C GLU A 109 8.05 2.31 14.75
N GLU A 110 6.87 2.18 14.15
CA GLU A 110 6.03 0.98 14.19
C GLU A 110 6.17 0.13 12.92
N TYR A 111 7.22 0.33 12.12
CA TYR A 111 7.42 -0.36 10.85
C TYR A 111 7.33 -1.90 10.96
N ASP A 112 7.98 -2.49 11.95
CA ASP A 112 7.92 -3.95 12.16
C ASP A 112 6.52 -4.43 12.54
N HIS A 113 5.80 -3.62 13.32
CA HIS A 113 4.41 -3.89 13.67
C HIS A 113 3.49 -3.80 12.44
N ALA A 114 3.75 -2.83 11.54
CA ALA A 114 3.01 -2.70 10.29
C ALA A 114 3.21 -3.91 9.37
N ILE A 115 4.45 -4.43 9.27
CA ILE A 115 4.73 -5.68 8.53
C ILE A 115 3.96 -6.84 9.13
N HIS A 116 3.99 -7.00 10.45
CA HIS A 116 3.29 -8.10 11.10
C HIS A 116 1.79 -8.03 10.83
N TRP A 117 1.19 -6.86 11.06
CA TRP A 117 -0.24 -6.64 10.89
C TRP A 117 -0.71 -6.86 9.44
N VAL A 118 0.06 -6.41 8.44
CA VAL A 118 -0.31 -6.57 7.03
C VAL A 118 -0.07 -7.98 6.52
N SER A 119 0.83 -8.73 7.15
CA SER A 119 1.12 -10.13 6.80
C SER A 119 0.04 -11.11 7.27
N GLU A 120 -0.78 -10.69 8.24
CA GLU A 120 -1.89 -11.49 8.76
C GLU A 120 -3.01 -11.57 7.72
N GLU A 121 -3.50 -12.79 7.51
CA GLU A 121 -4.71 -13.07 6.73
C GLU A 121 -5.94 -12.59 7.51
N LEU A 122 -6.84 -11.81 6.90
CA LEU A 122 -8.19 -11.67 7.42
C LEU A 122 -8.83 -13.05 7.32
N LEU A 123 -8.81 -13.78 8.43
CA LEU A 123 -9.71 -14.90 8.61
C LEU A 123 -11.13 -14.35 8.39
N LEU A 124 -11.68 -14.63 7.21
CA LEU A 124 -13.08 -14.38 6.91
C LEU A 124 -13.85 -15.01 8.06
N LYS A 125 -14.46 -14.17 8.90
CA LYS A 125 -15.46 -14.65 9.85
C LYS A 125 -16.58 -15.23 9.00
N GLU A 126 -16.63 -16.55 8.92
CA GLU A 126 -17.77 -17.32 8.41
C GLU A 126 -19.07 -16.91 9.12
#